data_AF-A0A9Q4KVE1-F1
#
_entry.id   AF-A0A9Q4KVE1-F1
#
_cell.length_a   1.000
_cell.length_b   1.000
_cell.length_c   1.000
_cell.angle_alpha   90.00
_cell.angle_beta   90.00
_cell.angle_gamma   90.00
#
_symmetry.space_group_name_H-M   'P 1'
#
loop_
_entity.id
_entity.type
_entity.pdbx_description
1 polymer ?
#
loop_
_entity_poly.entity_id
_entity_poly.type
_entity_poly.pdbx_seq_one_letter_code
_entity_poly.pdbx_strand_id
1 'polypeptide(L)'
;MEKSISDDCQFDVTIKNFGELPAVGVIAKFVRSDKPLTRKAIESNDVSSYNLGPVMPTMEKHYWFFINSEIWKKADSGSEPLHTGLYFEYTNSGKKCGYGMLSEYSATTKNFIHKDMWID
;
A
#
# COMPACT_ATOMS: atom_id res chain seq x y z
N MET A 1 -20.16 -11.46 1.88
CA MET A 1 -18.78 -11.40 1.33
C MET A 1 -18.52 -12.73 0.66
N GLU A 2 -18.43 -12.74 -0.67
CA GLU A 2 -17.95 -13.90 -1.41
C GLU A 2 -16.52 -14.19 -0.94
N LYS A 3 -16.27 -15.44 -0.56
CA LYS A 3 -14.95 -15.86 -0.10
C LYS A 3 -13.99 -15.76 -1.28
N SER A 4 -12.91 -15.00 -1.09
CA SER A 4 -11.76 -15.02 -1.98
C SER A 4 -11.29 -16.46 -2.19
N ILE A 5 -10.66 -16.74 -3.34
CA ILE A 5 -10.10 -18.05 -3.69
C ILE A 5 -9.04 -18.51 -2.67
N SER A 6 -8.49 -17.59 -1.86
CA SER A 6 -7.77 -17.88 -0.62
C SER A 6 -8.51 -17.31 0.60
N ASP A 7 -8.31 -17.90 1.78
CA ASP A 7 -8.83 -17.38 3.05
C ASP A 7 -8.19 -16.02 3.46
N ASP A 8 -7.30 -15.46 2.64
CA ASP A 8 -6.59 -14.22 2.94
C ASP A 8 -7.52 -13.02 2.98
N CYS A 9 -7.15 -12.06 3.83
CA CYS A 9 -7.89 -10.82 3.95
C CYS A 9 -7.44 -9.84 2.85
N GLN A 10 -8.41 -9.34 2.09
CA GLN A 10 -8.20 -8.43 0.97
C GLN A 10 -8.47 -6.98 1.39
N PHE A 11 -7.58 -6.08 1.01
CA PHE A 11 -7.72 -4.63 1.20
C PHE A 11 -7.64 -3.92 -0.14
N ASP A 12 -8.38 -2.82 -0.26
CA ASP A 12 -8.42 -1.95 -1.44
C ASP A 12 -7.77 -0.60 -1.12
N VAL A 13 -6.93 -0.11 -2.03
CA VAL A 13 -6.50 1.28 -2.06
C VAL A 13 -6.79 1.87 -3.42
N THR A 14 -7.47 3.01 -3.39
CA THR A 14 -7.79 3.79 -4.56
C THR A 14 -6.69 4.83 -4.82
N ILE A 15 -6.21 4.89 -6.06
CA ILE A 15 -5.18 5.80 -6.52
C ILE A 15 -5.81 6.68 -7.59
N LYS A 16 -5.73 8.00 -7.41
CA LYS A 16 -6.28 8.96 -8.36
C LYS A 16 -5.24 9.99 -8.74
N ASN A 17 -5.09 10.22 -10.04
CA ASN A 17 -4.26 11.31 -10.54
C ASN A 17 -5.09 12.59 -10.64
N PHE A 18 -4.86 13.51 -9.70
CA PHE A 18 -5.48 14.83 -9.67
C PHE A 18 -4.71 15.88 -10.48
N GLY A 19 -3.55 15.53 -11.05
CA GLY A 19 -2.76 16.41 -11.89
C GLY A 19 -3.26 16.49 -13.34
N GLU A 20 -2.71 17.44 -14.08
CA GLU A 20 -3.03 17.66 -15.50
C GLU A 20 -2.20 16.77 -16.45
N LEU A 21 -1.16 16.12 -15.93
CA LEU A 21 -0.23 15.29 -16.70
C LEU A 21 -0.37 13.81 -16.34
N PRO A 22 -0.14 12.89 -17.30
CA PRO A 22 -0.17 11.46 -17.02
C PRO A 22 1.00 11.04 -16.12
N ALA A 23 0.70 10.23 -15.10
CA ALA A 23 1.72 9.51 -14.35
C ALA A 23 2.11 8.26 -15.14
N VAL A 24 3.26 8.30 -15.81
CA VAL A 24 3.71 7.21 -16.70
C VAL A 24 4.41 6.13 -15.86
N GLY A 25 3.95 4.88 -16.02
CA GLY A 25 4.58 3.71 -15.40
C GLY A 25 4.50 3.71 -13.87
N VAL A 26 3.28 3.78 -13.32
CA VAL A 26 3.09 3.74 -11.87
C VAL A 26 3.38 2.33 -11.34
N ILE A 27 4.30 2.23 -10.39
CA ILE A 27 4.65 1.00 -9.69
C ILE A 27 4.13 1.09 -8.25
N ALA A 28 3.20 0.20 -7.90
CA ALA A 28 2.78 0.01 -6.52
C ALA A 28 3.77 -0.91 -5.81
N LYS A 29 4.19 -0.55 -4.60
CA LYS A 29 5.01 -1.36 -3.70
C LYS A 29 4.27 -1.58 -2.40
N PHE A 30 4.32 -2.82 -1.90
CA PHE A 30 3.67 -3.20 -0.65
C PHE A 30 4.60 -4.04 0.23
N VAL A 31 4.70 -3.64 1.50
CA VAL A 31 5.41 -4.39 2.54
C VAL A 31 4.54 -4.49 3.79
N ARG A 32 4.70 -5.60 4.52
CA ARG A 32 4.10 -5.80 5.84
C ARG A 32 5.14 -6.22 6.86
N SER A 33 4.93 -5.89 8.12
CA SER A 33 5.81 -6.31 9.22
C SER A 33 5.06 -6.37 10.54
N ASP A 34 5.55 -7.21 11.44
CA ASP A 34 5.26 -7.25 12.88
C ASP A 34 6.01 -6.17 13.67
N LYS A 35 6.88 -5.39 13.00
CA LYS A 35 7.64 -4.29 13.59
C LYS A 35 7.33 -2.99 12.86
N PRO A 36 7.54 -1.84 13.52
CA PRO A 36 7.39 -0.54 12.86
C PRO A 36 8.26 -0.46 11.60
N LEU A 37 7.62 -0.08 10.49
CA LEU A 37 8.29 0.12 9.22
C LEU A 37 8.97 1.49 9.15
N THR A 38 9.97 1.60 8.28
CA THR A 38 10.61 2.88 7.94
C THR A 38 10.52 3.09 6.43
N ARG A 39 10.64 4.34 5.95
CA ARG A 39 10.63 4.65 4.52
C ARG A 39 11.64 3.82 3.71
N LYS A 40 12.84 3.62 4.29
CA LYS A 40 13.90 2.77 3.70
C LYS A 40 13.48 1.31 3.48
N ALA A 41 12.60 0.76 4.30
CA ALA A 41 12.12 -0.61 4.14
C ALA A 41 11.31 -0.79 2.84
N ILE A 42 10.55 0.24 2.47
CA ILE A 42 9.76 0.30 1.22
C ILE A 42 10.65 0.51 -0.02
N GLU A 43 11.75 1.24 0.14
CA GLU A 43 12.68 1.56 -0.95
C GLU A 43 13.61 0.38 -1.30
N SER A 44 13.60 -0.68 -0.50
CA SER A 44 14.41 -1.87 -0.77
C SER A 44 13.91 -2.64 -2.00
N ASN A 45 14.83 -3.30 -2.72
CA ASN A 45 14.51 -4.04 -3.95
C ASN A 45 13.70 -5.33 -3.70
N ASP A 46 13.60 -5.77 -2.44
CA ASP A 46 12.95 -7.03 -2.06
C ASP A 46 11.44 -6.86 -1.76
N VAL A 47 10.91 -5.64 -1.94
CA VAL A 47 9.51 -5.34 -1.69
C VAL A 47 8.64 -5.81 -2.85
N SER A 48 7.51 -6.45 -2.53
CA SER A 48 6.52 -6.84 -3.53
C SER A 48 6.10 -5.62 -4.32
N SER A 49 6.22 -5.70 -5.65
CA SER A 49 5.89 -4.60 -6.54
C SER A 49 5.02 -5.06 -7.69
N TYR A 50 4.18 -4.16 -8.17
CA TYR A 50 3.29 -4.40 -9.28
C TYR A 50 3.21 -3.16 -10.17
N ASN A 51 3.38 -3.36 -11.48
CA ASN A 51 3.26 -2.29 -12.45
C ASN A 51 1.77 -2.07 -12.75
N LEU A 52 1.22 -0.97 -12.22
CA LEU A 52 -0.15 -0.56 -12.48
C LEU A 52 -0.31 -0.02 -13.90
N GLY A 53 0.77 0.35 -14.59
CA GLY A 53 0.75 1.06 -15.86
C GLY A 53 0.42 2.55 -15.69
N PRO A 54 0.10 3.26 -16.78
CA PRO A 54 -0.10 4.71 -16.73
C PRO A 54 -1.39 5.09 -16.00
N VAL A 55 -1.35 6.14 -15.15
CA VAL A 55 -2.54 6.72 -14.53
C VAL A 55 -2.79 8.09 -15.14
N MET A 56 -3.80 8.18 -16.00
CA MET A 56 -4.14 9.41 -16.74
C MET A 56 -4.77 10.47 -15.81
N PRO A 57 -4.78 11.75 -16.19
CA PRO A 57 -5.51 12.78 -15.46
C PRO A 57 -6.95 12.35 -15.17
N THR A 58 -7.43 12.54 -13.94
CA THR A 58 -8.74 12.13 -13.43
C THR A 58 -8.98 10.62 -13.34
N MET A 59 -8.08 9.79 -13.85
CA MET A 59 -8.19 8.33 -13.80
C MET A 59 -8.03 7.84 -12.37
N GLU A 60 -8.85 6.84 -12.06
CA GLU A 60 -8.82 6.10 -10.81
C GLU A 60 -8.36 4.67 -11.07
N LYS A 61 -7.49 4.16 -10.20
CA LYS A 61 -7.10 2.75 -10.18
C LYS A 61 -7.24 2.19 -8.78
N HIS A 62 -7.69 0.94 -8.72
CA HIS A 62 -7.75 0.16 -7.50
C HIS A 62 -6.55 -0.77 -7.43
N TYR A 63 -5.85 -0.73 -6.31
CA TYR A 63 -4.79 -1.66 -5.98
C TYR A 63 -5.22 -2.49 -4.79
N TRP A 64 -5.33 -3.80 -5.01
CA TRP A 64 -5.61 -4.77 -3.96
C TRP A 64 -4.33 -5.36 -3.41
N PHE A 65 -4.23 -5.39 -2.09
CA PHE A 65 -3.19 -6.13 -1.39
C PHE A 65 -3.82 -7.11 -0.42
N PHE A 66 -3.08 -8.19 -0.15
CA PHE A 66 -3.57 -9.34 0.59
C PHE A 66 -2.73 -9.54 1.84
N ILE A 67 -3.40 -9.83 2.95
CA ILE A 67 -2.78 -10.19 4.22
C ILE A 67 -3.20 -11.61 4.54
N ASN A 68 -2.22 -12.46 4.82
CA ASN A 68 -2.46 -13.85 5.17
C ASN A 68 -3.47 -13.96 6.32
N SER A 69 -4.42 -14.89 6.19
CA SER A 69 -5.54 -15.04 7.10
C SER A 69 -5.15 -15.23 8.57
N GLU A 70 -4.05 -15.94 8.84
CA GLU A 70 -3.56 -16.19 10.20
C GLU A 70 -3.01 -14.91 10.83
N ILE A 71 -2.25 -14.15 10.04
CA ILE A 71 -1.66 -12.86 10.46
C ILE A 71 -2.78 -11.85 10.70
N TRP A 72 -3.76 -11.81 9.81
CA TRP A 72 -4.91 -10.94 9.96
C TRP A 72 -5.69 -11.25 11.23
N LYS A 73 -5.97 -12.53 11.54
CA LYS A 73 -6.67 -12.93 12.78
C LYS A 73 -5.91 -12.48 14.03
N LYS A 74 -4.59 -12.62 14.04
CA LYS A 74 -3.75 -12.18 15.17
C LYS A 74 -3.76 -10.66 15.32
N ALA A 75 -3.65 -9.92 14.23
CA ALA A 75 -3.76 -8.45 14.24
C ALA A 75 -5.15 -7.98 14.68
N ASP A 76 -6.21 -8.62 14.19
CA ASP A 76 -7.59 -8.24 14.49
C ASP A 76 -8.00 -8.52 15.93
N SER A 77 -7.44 -9.58 16.54
CA SER A 77 -7.58 -9.86 17.96
C SER A 77 -6.71 -8.98 18.86
N GLY A 78 -5.75 -8.23 18.29
CA GLY A 78 -4.77 -7.45 19.05
C GLY A 78 -3.63 -8.28 19.66
N SER A 79 -3.47 -9.54 19.22
CA SER A 79 -2.43 -10.44 19.73
C SER A 79 -1.03 -10.10 19.20
N GLU A 80 -0.94 -9.63 17.95
CA GLU A 80 0.30 -9.20 17.32
C GLU A 80 0.08 -7.88 16.58
N PRO A 81 1.05 -6.96 16.56
CA PRO A 81 0.97 -5.73 15.77
C PRO A 81 1.05 -6.05 14.27
N LEU A 82 0.42 -5.21 13.46
CA LEU A 82 0.48 -5.29 12.02
C LEU A 82 0.78 -3.91 11.45
N HIS A 83 1.97 -3.79 10.89
CA HIS A 83 2.42 -2.60 10.17
C HIS A 83 2.40 -2.87 8.67
N THR A 84 1.90 -1.90 7.91
CA THR A 84 1.88 -1.94 6.45
C THR A 84 2.55 -0.73 5.86
N GLY A 85 3.15 -0.92 4.70
CA GLY A 85 3.79 0.11 3.93
C GLY A 85 3.32 0.04 2.49
N LEU A 86 2.84 1.16 1.96
CA LEU A 86 2.46 1.31 0.56
C LEU A 86 3.23 2.47 -0.04
N TYR A 87 3.70 2.29 -1.26
CA TYR A 87 4.36 3.34 -2.02
C TYR A 87 4.04 3.24 -3.50
N PHE A 88 3.62 4.36 -4.08
CA PHE A 88 3.29 4.47 -5.49
C PHE A 88 4.36 5.32 -6.14
N GLU A 89 5.25 4.65 -6.87
CA GLU A 89 6.38 5.24 -7.57
C GLU A 89 5.99 5.54 -9.02
N TYR A 90 6.37 6.70 -9.54
CA TYR A 90 6.18 7.05 -10.94
C TYR A 90 7.27 7.99 -11.43
N THR A 91 7.43 8.10 -12.75
CA THR A 91 8.39 9.04 -13.34
C THR A 91 7.68 10.25 -13.90
N ASN A 92 8.16 11.45 -13.56
CA ASN A 92 7.73 12.71 -14.17
C ASN A 92 8.96 13.52 -14.59
N SER A 93 9.03 13.92 -15.86
CA SER A 93 10.14 14.73 -16.40
C SER A 93 11.53 14.15 -16.10
N GLY A 94 11.67 12.82 -16.16
CA GLY A 94 12.92 12.10 -15.87
C GLY A 94 13.29 12.00 -14.39
N LYS A 95 12.47 12.53 -13.47
CA LYS A 95 12.63 12.39 -12.03
C LYS A 95 11.68 11.34 -11.49
N LYS A 96 12.17 10.57 -10.51
CA LYS A 96 11.36 9.66 -9.72
C LYS A 96 10.56 10.49 -8.71
N CYS A 97 9.26 10.31 -8.74
CA CYS A 97 8.31 10.87 -7.79
C CYS A 97 7.55 9.71 -7.13
N GLY A 98 6.93 9.98 -5.99
CA GLY A 98 6.09 8.97 -5.38
C GLY A 98 5.23 9.50 -4.26
N TYR A 99 4.25 8.67 -3.87
CA TYR A 99 3.44 8.87 -2.69
C TYR A 99 3.57 7.66 -1.80
N GLY A 100 3.99 7.87 -0.55
CA GLY A 100 4.21 6.82 0.42
C GLY A 100 3.34 6.95 1.64
N MET A 101 2.97 5.81 2.22
CA MET A 101 2.30 5.74 3.51
C MET A 101 2.82 4.55 4.33
N LEU A 102 3.06 4.79 5.62
CA LEU A 102 3.29 3.77 6.63
C LEU A 102 2.10 3.77 7.57
N SER A 103 1.54 2.60 7.84
CA SER A 103 0.35 2.45 8.68
C SER A 103 0.52 1.34 9.70
N GLU A 104 -0.22 1.45 10.79
CA GLU A 104 -0.37 0.39 11.80
C GLU A 104 -1.86 0.08 11.94
N TYR A 105 -2.21 -1.19 11.93
CA TYR A 105 -3.58 -1.61 12.19
C TYR A 105 -3.92 -1.48 13.68
N SER A 106 -5.04 -0.82 13.98
CA SER A 106 -5.59 -0.75 15.33
C SER A 106 -6.75 -1.73 15.49
N ALA A 107 -6.55 -2.76 16.33
CA ALA A 107 -7.60 -3.71 16.69
C ALA A 107 -8.79 -3.05 17.41
N THR A 108 -8.56 -1.92 18.09
CA THR A 108 -9.60 -1.18 18.81
C THR A 108 -10.53 -0.43 17.86
N THR A 109 -9.97 0.29 16.88
CA THR A 109 -10.78 1.08 15.93
C THR A 109 -11.12 0.32 14.65
N LYS A 110 -10.59 -0.90 14.51
CA LYS A 110 -10.74 -1.77 13.33
C LYS A 110 -10.34 -1.07 12.03
N ASN A 111 -9.24 -0.31 12.10
CA ASN A 111 -8.77 0.48 10.97
C ASN A 111 -7.23 0.63 10.96
N PHE A 112 -6.67 0.90 9.78
CA PHE A 112 -5.28 1.31 9.62
C PHE A 112 -5.11 2.78 10.00
N ILE A 113 -4.17 3.04 10.91
CA ILE A 113 -3.79 4.37 11.34
C ILE A 113 -2.49 4.74 10.66
N HIS A 114 -2.51 5.78 9.82
CA HIS A 114 -1.31 6.30 9.16
C HIS A 114 -0.36 6.89 10.20
N LYS A 115 0.87 6.39 10.22
CA LYS A 115 1.96 6.86 11.08
C LYS A 115 2.86 7.85 10.37
N ASP A 116 2.99 7.71 9.06
CA ASP A 116 3.78 8.60 8.21
C ASP A 116 3.20 8.59 6.79
N MET A 117 3.21 9.75 6.14
CA MET A 117 2.83 9.92 4.74
C MET A 117 3.77 10.94 4.09
N TRP A 118 4.19 10.70 2.86
CA TRP A 118 5.11 11.60 2.18
C TRP A 118 4.92 11.59 0.66
N ILE A 119 5.44 12.65 0.05
CA ILE A 119 5.57 12.83 -1.38
C ILE A 119 7.04 13.11 -1.68
N ASP A 120 7.56 12.51 -2.75
CA ASP A 120 8.91 12.78 -3.28
C ASP A 120 8.91 13.83 -4.39
#